data_AF-A0A917WVX8-F1
#
_entry.id   AF-A0A917WVX8-F1
#
_cell.length_a   1.000
_cell.length_b   1.000
_cell.length_c   1.000
_cell.angle_alpha   90.00
_cell.angle_beta   90.00
_cell.angle_gamma   90.00
#
_symmetry.space_group_name_H-M   'P 1'
#
loop_
_entity.id
_entity.type
_entity.pdbx_description
1 polymer ?
#
loop_
_entity_poly.entity_id
_entity_poly.type
_entity_poly.pdbx_seq_one_letter_code
_entity_poly.pdbx_strand_id
1 'polypeptide(L)'
;MTPRRSERQTGRMVRNAGRETDLRRGPATREQRRTVLITTNGESTERAYFDALKREPWVSVKAAVAVERGSPVDLIRGAYRRQREDDYDEAWAVCDVEGNPSTSVGVLVAELKRVI
;
A
#
# COMPACT_ATOMS: atom_id res chain seq x y z
N MET A 1 -15.35 12.94 84.91
CA MET A 1 -14.64 11.81 84.27
C MET A 1 -15.37 11.48 82.97
N THR A 2 -14.73 11.72 81.83
CA THR A 2 -15.25 11.43 80.48
C THR A 2 -14.15 10.68 79.71
N PRO A 3 -14.43 9.54 79.06
CA PRO A 3 -13.41 8.86 78.28
C PRO A 3 -13.24 9.53 76.91
N ARG A 4 -11.99 9.78 76.52
CA ARG A 4 -11.59 10.28 75.20
C ARG A 4 -11.82 9.19 74.15
N ARG A 5 -12.63 9.50 73.14
CA ARG A 5 -12.83 8.71 71.91
C ARG A 5 -11.58 8.82 71.03
N SER A 6 -10.78 7.77 70.94
CA SER A 6 -9.72 7.67 69.92
C SER A 6 -10.31 7.06 68.66
N GLU A 7 -10.65 7.89 67.68
CA GLU A 7 -10.96 7.44 66.32
C GLU A 7 -9.65 6.99 65.65
N ARG A 8 -9.43 5.67 65.65
CA ARG A 8 -8.43 5.05 64.79
C ARG A 8 -8.94 5.16 63.35
N GLN A 9 -8.36 6.10 62.62
CA GLN A 9 -8.51 6.26 61.18
C GLN A 9 -8.06 4.95 60.50
N THR A 10 -9.02 4.09 60.17
CA THR A 10 -8.80 2.90 59.35
C THR A 10 -8.54 3.36 57.93
N GLY A 11 -7.26 3.41 57.56
CA GLY A 11 -6.84 3.60 56.18
C GLY A 11 -7.51 2.57 55.29
N ARG A 12 -8.44 3.03 54.45
CA ARG A 12 -9.07 2.24 53.40
C ARG A 12 -7.98 1.87 52.39
N MET A 13 -7.41 0.67 52.54
CA MET A 13 -6.56 0.06 51.52
C MET A 13 -7.34 0.03 50.20
N VAL A 14 -6.95 0.92 49.28
CA VAL A 14 -7.37 0.86 47.89
C VAL A 14 -6.71 -0.40 47.32
N ARG A 15 -7.49 -1.48 47.25
CA ARG A 15 -7.07 -2.70 46.57
C ARG A 15 -6.86 -2.32 45.11
N ASN A 16 -5.60 -2.30 44.68
CA ASN A 16 -5.24 -2.26 43.27
C ASN A 16 -5.92 -3.46 42.62
N ALA A 17 -7.06 -3.23 41.98
CA ALA A 17 -7.67 -4.19 41.09
C ALA A 17 -6.69 -4.38 39.94
N GLY A 18 -5.88 -5.44 40.02
CA GLY A 18 -4.94 -5.80 38.98
C GLY A 18 -5.70 -5.88 37.67
N ARG A 19 -5.35 -4.99 36.74
CA ARG A 19 -5.82 -5.08 35.36
C ARG A 19 -5.16 -6.34 34.82
N GLU A 20 -5.91 -7.43 34.74
CA GLU A 20 -5.47 -8.68 34.13
C GLU A 20 -5.29 -8.41 32.63
N THR A 21 -4.13 -7.88 32.26
CA THR A 21 -3.75 -7.70 30.86
C THR A 21 -3.28 -9.05 30.35
N ASP A 22 -4.00 -9.63 29.39
CA ASP A 22 -3.57 -10.84 28.73
C ASP A 22 -2.23 -10.59 28.02
N LEU A 23 -1.15 -11.14 28.57
CA LEU A 23 0.21 -10.98 28.06
C LEU A 23 0.50 -11.93 26.88
N ARG A 24 -0.49 -12.72 26.45
CA ARG A 24 -0.34 -13.57 25.28
C ARG A 24 -0.16 -12.69 24.04
N ARG A 25 0.88 -13.01 23.27
CA ARG A 25 1.10 -12.41 21.95
C ARG A 25 -0.13 -12.66 21.09
N GLY A 26 -0.77 -11.58 20.65
CA GLY A 26 -1.86 -11.66 19.68
C GLY A 26 -1.43 -12.37 18.40
N PRO A 27 -2.35 -12.99 17.65
CA PRO A 27 -2.05 -13.63 16.39
C PRO A 27 -1.39 -12.63 15.43
N ALA A 28 -0.44 -13.10 14.62
CA ALA A 28 0.21 -12.26 13.63
C ALA A 28 -0.81 -11.83 12.56
N THR A 29 -1.19 -10.55 12.55
CA THR A 29 -1.95 -9.96 11.46
C THR A 29 -0.99 -9.65 10.31
N ARG A 30 -1.11 -10.37 9.20
CA ARG A 30 -0.43 -10.03 7.95
C ARG A 30 -1.40 -9.24 7.09
N GLU A 31 -1.11 -7.96 6.89
CA GLU A 31 -1.79 -7.16 5.88
C GLU A 31 -1.48 -7.75 4.50
N GLN A 32 -2.52 -8.11 3.74
CA GLN A 32 -2.35 -8.48 2.33
C GLN A 32 -1.78 -7.28 1.59
N ARG A 33 -0.55 -7.43 1.08
CA ARG A 33 0.08 -6.38 0.27
C ARG A 33 -0.56 -6.40 -1.11
N ARG A 34 -1.16 -5.28 -1.50
CA ARG A 34 -1.66 -5.07 -2.87
C ARG A 34 -0.52 -5.28 -3.87
N THR A 35 -0.82 -6.02 -4.92
CA THR A 35 0.04 -6.35 -6.03
C THR A 35 -0.30 -5.47 -7.24
N VAL A 36 0.70 -4.81 -7.80
CA VAL A 36 0.50 -3.85 -8.89
C VAL A 36 1.39 -4.22 -10.06
N LEU A 37 0.80 -4.34 -11.25
CA LEU A 37 1.53 -4.44 -12.51
C LEU A 37 1.67 -3.03 -13.12
N ILE A 38 2.90 -2.60 -13.35
CA ILE A 38 3.21 -1.39 -14.12
C ILE A 38 3.75 -1.84 -15.47
N THR A 39 3.08 -1.46 -16.55
CA THR A 39 3.54 -1.74 -17.92
C THR A 39 3.90 -0.44 -18.59
N THR A 40 5.04 -0.40 -19.27
CA THR A 40 5.57 0.80 -19.94
C THR A 40 6.04 0.51 -21.36
N ASN A 41 6.00 1.51 -22.26
CA ASN A 41 6.63 1.41 -23.57
C ASN A 41 8.15 1.70 -23.51
N GLY A 42 8.62 2.52 -22.57
CA GLY A 42 10.01 2.89 -22.40
C GLY A 42 10.86 1.79 -21.77
N GLU A 43 11.63 1.11 -22.61
CA GLU A 43 12.47 -0.03 -22.20
C GLU A 43 13.61 0.35 -21.26
N SER A 44 14.17 1.56 -21.39
CA SER A 44 15.33 2.00 -20.62
C SER A 44 14.95 2.97 -19.50
N THR A 45 14.55 4.20 -19.84
CA THR A 45 14.35 5.27 -18.84
C THR A 45 13.18 5.01 -17.91
N GLU A 46 12.00 4.73 -18.47
CA GLU A 46 10.77 4.53 -17.68
C GLU A 46 10.88 3.26 -16.81
N ARG A 47 11.35 2.16 -17.41
CA ARG A 47 11.64 0.93 -16.66
C ARG A 47 12.61 1.18 -15.50
N ALA A 48 13.74 1.85 -15.75
CA ALA A 48 14.73 2.14 -14.71
C ALA A 48 14.15 3.01 -13.59
N TYR A 49 13.31 3.99 -13.94
CA TYR A 49 12.61 4.82 -12.96
C TYR A 49 11.69 3.99 -12.05
N PHE A 50 10.83 3.13 -12.62
CA PHE A 50 9.94 2.29 -11.80
C PHE A 50 10.69 1.22 -11.00
N ASP A 51 11.77 0.66 -11.56
CA ASP A 51 12.63 -0.30 -10.86
C ASP A 51 13.36 0.35 -9.68
N ALA A 52 13.70 1.65 -9.76
CA ALA A 52 14.21 2.42 -8.64
C ALA A 52 13.09 2.76 -7.64
N LEU A 53 11.97 3.29 -8.12
CA LEU A 53 10.84 3.72 -7.28
C LEU A 53 10.32 2.59 -6.37
N LYS A 54 10.19 1.36 -6.89
CA LYS A 54 9.70 0.22 -6.10
C LYS A 54 10.66 -0.23 -4.99
N ARG A 55 11.90 0.27 -4.98
CA ARG A 55 12.90 -0.01 -3.93
C ARG A 55 12.86 1.01 -2.79
N GLU A 56 12.15 2.11 -2.97
CA GLU A 56 12.07 3.17 -1.97
C GLU A 56 11.30 2.70 -0.72
N PRO A 57 11.78 3.06 0.49
CA PRO A 57 11.26 2.49 1.74
C PRO A 57 9.82 2.91 2.05
N TRP A 58 9.32 3.99 1.44
CA TRP A 58 7.93 4.43 1.59
C TRP A 58 6.97 3.73 0.62
N VAL A 59 7.47 2.94 -0.33
CA VAL A 59 6.64 2.16 -1.25
C VAL A 59 6.31 0.82 -0.61
N SER A 60 5.06 0.68 -0.15
CA SER A 60 4.56 -0.52 0.54
C SER A 60 3.93 -1.56 -0.40
N VAL A 61 3.63 -1.19 -1.64
CA VAL A 61 3.00 -2.05 -2.65
C VAL A 61 3.99 -3.02 -3.28
N LYS A 62 3.53 -4.23 -3.61
CA LYS A 62 4.35 -5.20 -4.36
C LYS A 62 4.18 -4.93 -5.85
N ALA A 63 5.10 -4.16 -6.44
CA ALA A 63 5.05 -3.78 -7.84
C ALA A 63 5.90 -4.68 -8.75
N ALA A 64 5.34 -5.11 -9.88
CA ALA A 64 6.04 -5.70 -11.01
C ALA A 64 6.13 -4.67 -12.15
N VAL A 65 7.25 -4.64 -12.87
CA VAL A 65 7.45 -3.72 -14.00
C VAL A 65 7.67 -4.56 -15.26
N ALA A 66 6.84 -4.34 -16.27
CA ALA A 66 6.91 -5.00 -17.56
C ALA A 66 7.05 -3.95 -18.67
N VAL A 67 7.73 -4.33 -19.75
CA VAL A 67 7.84 -3.50 -20.96
C VAL A 67 6.97 -4.13 -22.03
N GLU A 68 6.05 -3.35 -22.60
CA GLU A 68 5.30 -3.74 -23.80
C GLU A 68 5.74 -2.86 -24.96
N ARG A 69 6.17 -3.47 -26.06
CA ARG A 69 6.49 -2.75 -27.29
C ARG A 69 5.22 -2.59 -28.12
N GLY A 70 5.12 -1.49 -28.86
CA GLY A 70 4.00 -1.25 -29.77
C GLY A 70 3.28 0.05 -29.46
N SER A 71 2.03 0.15 -29.90
CA SER A 71 1.21 1.33 -29.66
C SER A 71 0.73 1.42 -28.20
N PRO A 72 0.27 2.59 -27.73
CA PRO A 72 -0.40 2.71 -26.44
C PRO A 72 -1.60 1.74 -26.27
N VAL A 73 -2.27 1.38 -27.38
CA VAL A 73 -3.36 0.40 -27.35
C VAL A 73 -2.83 -1.01 -27.06
N ASP A 74 -1.69 -1.38 -27.65
CA ASP A 74 -1.05 -2.66 -27.40
C ASP A 74 -0.54 -2.75 -25.96
N LEU A 75 0.01 -1.65 -25.44
CA LEU A 75 0.40 -1.50 -24.03
C LEU A 75 -0.76 -1.81 -23.09
N ILE A 76 -1.91 -1.15 -23.30
CA ILE A 76 -3.11 -1.33 -22.47
C ILE A 76 -3.62 -2.77 -22.56
N ARG A 77 -3.72 -3.35 -23.76
CA ARG A 77 -4.16 -4.74 -23.97
C ARG A 77 -3.22 -5.74 -23.30
N GLY A 78 -1.91 -5.53 -23.43
CA GLY A 78 -0.88 -6.35 -22.82
C GLY A 78 -0.91 -6.28 -21.29
N ALA A 79 -1.14 -5.09 -20.72
CA ALA A 79 -1.30 -4.89 -19.29
C ALA A 79 -2.55 -5.60 -18.77
N TYR A 80 -3.70 -5.44 -19.44
CA TYR A 80 -4.96 -6.09 -19.06
C TYR A 80 -4.85 -7.62 -19.08
N ARG A 81 -4.24 -8.18 -20.14
CA ARG A 81 -4.02 -9.63 -20.25
C ARG A 81 -3.17 -10.15 -19.08
N ARG A 82 -2.00 -9.53 -18.82
CA ARG A 82 -1.11 -9.95 -17.73
C ARG A 82 -1.74 -9.78 -16.35
N GLN A 83 -2.54 -8.74 -16.15
CA GLN A 83 -3.29 -8.57 -14.90
C GLN A 83 -4.14 -9.81 -14.60
N ARG A 84 -4.81 -10.35 -15.63
CA ARG A 84 -5.71 -11.51 -15.51
C ARG A 84 -4.96 -12.84 -15.45
N GLU A 85 -3.85 -12.98 -16.16
CA GLU A 85 -3.07 -14.22 -16.19
C GLU A 85 -2.25 -14.43 -14.91
N ASP A 86 -1.74 -13.34 -14.30
CA ASP A 86 -0.87 -13.37 -13.13
C ASP A 86 -1.55 -12.89 -11.83
N ASP A 87 -2.87 -12.68 -11.85
CA ASP A 87 -3.71 -12.26 -10.71
C ASP A 87 -3.24 -10.99 -9.97
N TYR A 88 -2.82 -9.95 -10.71
CA TYR A 88 -2.48 -8.66 -10.10
C TYR A 88 -3.75 -7.90 -9.65
N ASP A 89 -3.73 -7.35 -8.43
CA ASP A 89 -4.85 -6.54 -7.90
C ASP A 89 -5.12 -5.30 -8.76
N GLU A 90 -4.06 -4.69 -9.29
CA GLU A 90 -4.12 -3.50 -10.15
C GLU A 90 -3.14 -3.60 -11.31
N ALA A 91 -3.51 -3.05 -12.47
CA ALA A 91 -2.63 -2.88 -13.61
C ALA A 91 -2.68 -1.45 -14.14
N TRP A 92 -1.49 -0.91 -14.38
CA TRP A 92 -1.23 0.47 -14.75
C TRP A 92 -0.45 0.46 -16.06
N ALA A 93 -0.98 1.11 -17.09
CA ALA A 93 -0.29 1.34 -18.35
C ALA A 93 0.28 2.76 -18.35
N VAL A 94 1.59 2.88 -18.58
CA VAL A 94 2.35 4.13 -18.59
C VAL A 94 2.93 4.34 -19.98
N CYS A 95 2.45 5.34 -20.69
CA CYS A 95 3.03 5.79 -21.94
C CYS A 95 3.33 7.28 -21.91
N ASP A 96 4.46 7.63 -22.52
CA ASP A 96 4.78 9.01 -22.84
C ASP A 96 3.93 9.46 -24.04
N VAL A 97 3.18 10.54 -23.87
CA VAL A 97 2.33 11.11 -24.93
C VAL A 97 2.98 12.39 -25.43
N GLU A 98 4.13 12.28 -26.09
CA GLU A 98 4.65 13.40 -26.87
C GLU A 98 4.03 13.38 -28.28
N GLY A 99 2.95 14.14 -28.45
CA GLY A 99 2.29 14.37 -29.72
C GLY A 99 1.62 15.74 -29.77
N ASN A 100 2.26 16.68 -30.47
CA ASN A 100 1.87 18.07 -30.77
C ASN A 100 2.27 19.13 -29.70
N PRO A 101 2.93 20.26 -30.07
CA PRO A 101 3.44 21.27 -29.12
C PRO A 101 2.36 22.06 -28.35
N SER A 102 1.08 21.73 -28.55
CA SER A 102 -0.05 22.25 -27.78
C SER A 102 -0.40 21.38 -26.56
N THR A 103 0.20 20.19 -26.44
CA THR A 103 -0.20 19.20 -25.44
C THR A 103 1.01 18.81 -24.63
N SER A 104 1.05 19.39 -23.43
CA SER A 104 2.04 19.20 -22.38
C SER A 104 2.45 17.74 -22.22
N VAL A 105 3.74 17.51 -21.98
CA VAL A 105 4.33 16.22 -21.55
C VAL A 105 3.43 15.61 -20.48
N GLY A 106 2.68 14.59 -20.88
CA GLY A 106 1.61 14.01 -20.09
C GLY A 106 1.85 12.53 -19.97
N VAL A 107 2.28 12.08 -18.79
CA VAL A 107 2.28 10.66 -18.45
C VAL A 107 0.82 10.22 -18.39
N LEU A 108 0.35 9.47 -19.39
CA LEU A 108 -0.99 8.91 -19.35
C LEU A 108 -0.95 7.70 -18.44
N VAL A 109 -1.54 7.86 -17.26
CA VAL A 109 -1.68 6.80 -16.26
C VAL A 109 -3.13 6.34 -16.27
N ALA A 110 -3.38 5.18 -16.87
CA ALA A 110 -4.70 4.56 -16.87
C ALA A 110 -4.77 3.48 -15.79
N GLU A 111 -5.62 3.67 -14.79
CA GLU A 111 -5.99 2.64 -13.83
C GLU A 111 -7.09 1.76 -14.44
N LEU A 112 -6.78 0.49 -14.70
CA LEU A 112 -7.69 -0.45 -15.39
C LEU A 112 -8.81 -1.01 -14.48
N LYS A 113 -9.34 -0.22 -13.55
CA LYS A 113 -10.35 -0.68 -12.58
C LYS A 113 -11.74 -0.93 -13.17
N ARG A 114 -12.04 -0.46 -14.38
CA ARG A 114 -13.28 -0.76 -15.13
C ARG A 114 -13.07 -0.61 -16.64
N VAL A 115 -12.68 -1.70 -17.29
CA VAL A 115 -12.91 -1.89 -18.73
C VAL A 115 -13.53 -3.28 -18.91
N ILE A 116 -14.76 -3.42 -18.44
CA ILE A 116 -15.89 -4.14 -19.07
C ILE A 116 -17.17 -3.49 -18.53
#